data_AF-A0AAU1K6J7-F1
#
_entry.id   AF-A0AAU1K6J7-F1
#
_cell.length_a   1.000
_cell.length_b   1.000
_cell.length_c   1.000
_cell.angle_alpha   90.00
_cell.angle_beta   90.00
_cell.angle_gamma   90.00
#
_symmetry.space_group_name_H-M   'P 1'
#
loop_
_entity.id
_entity.type
_entity.pdbx_description
1 polymer ?
#
loop_
_entity_poly.entity_id
_entity_poly.type
_entity_poly.pdbx_seq_one_letter_code
_entity_poly.pdbx_strand_id
1 'polypeptide(L)'
;MNEPRKPTLSSIAEHVLEELEALVGCPAEGVTAIRRDDDGWVVNADILELERVPETTDVLASYEVTVDPEGEITGYRRVHRYVRAQVEER
;
A
#
# COMPACT_ATOMS: atom_id res chain seq x y z
N MET A 1 14.27 30.55 6.95
CA MET A 1 14.50 29.17 6.51
C MET A 1 13.20 28.43 6.76
N ASN A 2 12.54 27.92 5.72
CA ASN A 2 11.28 27.19 5.89
C ASN A 2 11.64 25.78 6.35
N GLU A 3 11.31 25.39 7.58
CA GLU A 3 11.48 24.00 8.01
C GLU A 3 10.61 23.10 7.11
N PRO A 4 11.15 21.97 6.61
CA PRO A 4 10.34 21.03 5.86
C PRO A 4 9.19 20.56 6.76
N ARG A 5 7.95 20.71 6.27
CA ARG A 5 6.79 20.20 7.00
C ARG A 5 6.90 18.69 7.03
N LYS A 6 6.86 18.10 8.23
CA LYS A 6 6.79 16.64 8.39
C LYS A 6 5.64 16.10 7.51
N PRO A 7 5.85 14.98 6.79
CA PRO A 7 4.84 14.44 5.90
C PRO A 7 3.58 14.04 6.69
N THR A 8 2.43 14.22 6.06
CA THR A 8 1.14 13.80 6.62
C THR A 8 0.86 12.34 6.26
N LEU A 9 -0.01 11.66 7.01
CA LEU A 9 -0.40 10.29 6.67
C LEU A 9 -1.03 10.19 5.28
N SER A 10 -1.81 11.20 4.87
CA SER A 10 -2.38 11.28 3.53
C SER A 10 -1.30 11.37 2.46
N SER A 11 -0.31 12.25 2.64
CA SER A 11 0.80 12.39 1.68
C SER A 11 1.63 11.11 1.55
N ILE A 12 1.83 10.37 2.65
CA ILE A 12 2.52 9.07 2.63
C ILE A 12 1.67 8.03 1.90
N ALA A 13 0.36 7.99 2.16
CA ALA A 13 -0.57 7.07 1.50
C ALA A 13 -0.58 7.29 -0.01
N GLU A 14 -0.73 8.53 -0.44
CA GLU A 14 -0.74 8.92 -1.86
C GLU A 14 0.56 8.51 -2.53
N HIS A 15 1.71 8.89 -1.95
CA HIS A 15 3.02 8.55 -2.50
C HIS A 15 3.27 7.04 -2.57
N VAL A 16 2.87 6.28 -1.55
CA VAL A 16 3.01 4.81 -1.54
C VAL A 16 2.17 4.17 -2.62
N LEU A 17 0.94 4.62 -2.84
CA LEU A 17 0.10 4.05 -3.89
C LEU A 17 0.72 4.29 -5.28
N GLU A 18 1.11 5.54 -5.57
CA GLU A 18 1.69 5.90 -6.87
C GLU A 18 2.97 5.10 -7.21
N GLU A 19 3.91 5.03 -6.26
CA GLU A 19 5.17 4.32 -6.48
C GLU A 19 4.96 2.80 -6.50
N LEU A 20 4.09 2.26 -5.65
CA LEU A 20 3.82 0.82 -5.62
C LEU A 20 3.13 0.34 -6.90
N GLU A 21 2.20 1.13 -7.46
CA GLU A 21 1.61 0.86 -8.77
C GLU A 21 2.68 0.80 -9.87
N ALA A 22 3.64 1.74 -9.85
CA ALA A 22 4.75 1.76 -10.79
C ALA A 22 5.69 0.55 -10.64
N LEU A 23 5.97 0.11 -9.40
CA LEU A 23 6.85 -1.02 -9.10
C LEU A 23 6.22 -2.38 -9.40
N VAL A 24 4.93 -2.55 -9.10
CA VAL A 24 4.19 -3.81 -9.29
C VAL A 24 3.62 -3.92 -10.71
N GLY A 25 3.35 -2.78 -11.36
CA GLY A 25 2.74 -2.72 -12.69
C GLY A 25 1.26 -3.11 -12.69
N CYS A 26 0.59 -2.97 -11.54
CA CYS A 26 -0.82 -3.30 -11.33
C CYS A 26 -1.48 -2.15 -10.57
N PRO A 27 -2.79 -1.88 -10.81
CA PRO A 27 -3.47 -0.79 -10.15
C PRO A 27 -3.66 -1.06 -8.65
N ALA A 28 -3.52 -0.01 -7.85
CA ALA A 28 -3.77 -0.06 -6.43
C ALA A 28 -5.25 0.18 -6.13
N GLU A 29 -5.82 -0.64 -5.27
CA GLU A 29 -7.18 -0.46 -4.75
C GLU A 29 -7.21 0.59 -3.64
N GLY A 30 -6.14 0.66 -2.85
CA GLY A 30 -5.99 1.65 -1.81
C GLY A 30 -5.19 1.16 -0.60
N VAL A 31 -5.05 2.06 0.37
CA VAL A 31 -4.37 1.78 1.64
C VAL A 31 -5.35 1.18 2.64
N THR A 32 -4.98 0.04 3.21
CA THR A 32 -5.77 -0.66 4.24
C THR A 32 -5.27 -0.40 5.65
N ALA A 33 -3.98 -0.08 5.83
CA ALA A 33 -3.43 0.30 7.11
C ALA A 33 -2.21 1.22 6.96
N ILE A 34 -2.05 2.15 7.91
CA ILE A 34 -0.81 2.91 8.10
C ILE A 34 -0.49 2.90 9.58
N ARG A 35 0.73 2.53 9.92
CA ARG A 35 1.26 2.67 11.28
C ARG A 35 2.60 3.38 11.24
N ARG A 36 2.87 4.14 12.30
CA ARG A 36 4.18 4.72 12.55
C ARG A 36 5.01 3.73 13.37
N ASP A 37 6.27 3.60 13.02
CA ASP A 37 7.27 2.80 13.75
C ASP A 37 8.48 3.70 14.09
N ASP A 38 9.53 3.14 14.69
CA ASP A 38 10.72 3.90 15.09
C ASP A 38 11.49 4.42 13.86
N ASP A 39 11.47 3.66 12.77
CA ASP A 39 12.19 3.96 11.52
C ASP A 39 11.35 4.68 10.45
N GLY A 40 10.12 5.11 10.76
CA GLY A 40 9.24 5.81 9.82
C GLY A 40 7.81 5.30 9.82
N TRP A 41 7.33 4.80 8.68
CA TRP A 41 5.98 4.25 8.52
C TRP A 41 5.98 2.88 7.86
N VAL A 42 4.99 2.08 8.23
CA VAL A 42 4.64 0.85 7.55
C VAL A 42 3.23 1.02 7.01
N VAL A 43 3.07 0.82 5.70
CA VAL A 43 1.83 0.99 4.95
C VAL A 43 1.43 -0.34 4.34
N ASN A 44 0.19 -0.75 4.58
CA ASN A 44 -0.41 -1.87 3.86
C ASN A 44 -1.32 -1.32 2.76
N ALA A 45 -1.10 -1.77 1.53
CA ALA A 45 -1.91 -1.39 0.38
C ALA A 45 -2.36 -2.64 -0.38
N ASP A 46 -3.60 -2.62 -0.86
CA ASP A 46 -4.13 -3.68 -1.71
C ASP A 46 -3.94 -3.33 -3.18
N ILE A 47 -3.47 -4.31 -3.95
CA ILE A 47 -3.19 -4.24 -5.37
C ILE A 47 -4.04 -5.25 -6.11
N LEU A 48 -4.68 -4.81 -7.21
CA LEU A 48 -5.43 -5.68 -8.10
C LEU A 48 -4.49 -6.36 -9.10
N GLU A 49 -3.98 -7.53 -8.72
CA GLU A 49 -3.05 -8.30 -9.55
C GLU A 49 -3.73 -9.00 -10.73
N LEU A 50 -5.05 -9.24 -10.67
CA LEU A 50 -5.79 -9.85 -11.77
C LEU A 50 -7.29 -9.51 -11.71
N GLU A 51 -7.75 -8.78 -12.73
CA GLU A 51 -9.17 -8.55 -13.02
C GLU A 51 -9.85 -9.82 -13.57
N ARG A 52 -11.08 -10.10 -13.11
CA ARG A 52 -11.91 -11.24 -13.52
C ARG A 52 -13.39 -10.86 -13.60
N VAL A 53 -14.20 -11.76 -14.20
CA VAL A 53 -15.66 -11.59 -14.31
C VAL A 53 -16.36 -12.80 -13.67
N PRO A 54 -17.26 -12.58 -12.69
CA PRO A 54 -17.63 -11.29 -12.11
C PRO A 54 -16.49 -10.68 -11.24
N GLU A 55 -16.55 -9.36 -11.00
CA GLU A 55 -15.56 -8.59 -10.20
C GLU A 55 -15.36 -9.16 -8.78
N THR A 56 -16.36 -9.86 -8.24
CA THR A 56 -16.23 -10.58 -6.96
C THR A 56 -15.16 -11.68 -6.97
N THR A 57 -14.69 -12.09 -8.16
CA THR A 57 -13.64 -13.09 -8.36
C THR A 57 -12.27 -12.48 -8.65
N ASP A 58 -12.16 -11.15 -8.65
CA ASP A 58 -10.89 -10.43 -8.78
C ASP A 58 -9.87 -10.92 -7.76
N VAL A 59 -8.60 -10.96 -8.16
CA VAL A 59 -7.52 -11.39 -7.28
C VAL A 59 -6.73 -10.18 -6.80
N LEU A 60 -6.85 -9.93 -5.51
CA LEU A 60 -6.16 -8.88 -4.78
C LEU A 60 -4.92 -9.42 -4.07
N ALA A 61 -3.96 -8.55 -3.83
CA ALA A 61 -2.80 -8.83 -3.01
C ALA A 61 -2.52 -7.66 -2.08
N SER A 62 -2.28 -7.95 -0.80
CA SER A 62 -1.80 -6.92 0.12
C SER A 62 -0.29 -6.90 0.09
N TYR A 63 0.22 -5.68 0.04
CA TYR A 63 1.63 -5.35 0.08
C TYR A 63 1.89 -4.54 1.34
N GLU A 64 2.91 -4.95 2.08
CA GLU A 64 3.49 -4.14 3.15
C GLU A 64 4.65 -3.33 2.55
N VAL A 65 4.64 -2.02 2.78
CA VAL A 65 5.61 -1.05 2.29
C VAL A 65 6.24 -0.34 3.49
N THR A 66 7.57 -0.27 3.52
CA THR A 66 8.31 0.49 4.53
C THR A 66 8.72 1.83 3.97
N VAL A 67 8.45 2.89 4.73
CA VAL A 67 8.71 4.27 4.37
C VAL A 67 9.59 4.88 5.47
N ASP A 68 10.67 5.55 5.09
CA ASP A 68 11.55 6.22 6.05
C ASP A 68 10.91 7.51 6.63
N PRO A 69 11.53 8.19 7.61
CA PRO A 69 10.96 9.40 8.21
C PRO A 69 10.86 10.61 7.25
N GLU A 70 11.55 10.58 6.12
CA GLU A 70 11.54 11.62 5.09
C GLU A 70 10.38 11.41 4.10
N GLY A 71 9.80 10.21 4.07
CA GLY A 71 8.67 9.85 3.21
C GLY A 71 9.07 8.97 2.03
N GLU A 72 10.31 8.50 1.98
CA GLU A 72 10.82 7.70 0.86
C GLU A 72 10.57 6.20 1.11
N ILE A 73 10.18 5.49 0.05
CA ILE A 73 9.99 4.04 0.12
C ILE A 73 11.34 3.34 0.20
N THR A 74 11.52 2.56 1.26
CA THR A 74 12.76 1.80 1.52
C THR A 74 12.63 0.31 1.21
N GLY A 75 11.40 -0.19 1.05
CA GLY A 75 11.14 -1.58 0.75
C GLY A 75 9.66 -1.89 0.59
N TYR A 76 9.36 -2.99 -0.08
CA TYR A 76 8.01 -3.52 -0.18
C TYR A 76 8.03 -5.05 -0.30
N ARG A 77 6.95 -5.69 0.14
CA ARG A 77 6.74 -7.13 -0.03
C ARG A 77 5.27 -7.47 -0.12
N ARG A 78 4.91 -8.45 -0.95
CA ARG A 78 3.57 -9.06 -0.92
C ARG A 78 3.43 -9.91 0.34
N VAL A 79 2.39 -9.66 1.14
CA VAL A 79 2.15 -10.39 2.39
C VAL A 79 1.08 -11.47 2.25
N HIS A 80 0.05 -11.24 1.43
CA HIS A 80 -0.95 -12.26 1.10
C HIS A 80 -1.63 -11.97 -0.24
N ARG A 81 -2.33 -12.99 -0.78
CA ARG A 81 -3.16 -12.89 -1.98
C ARG A 81 -4.52 -13.51 -1.69
N TYR A 82 -5.59 -12.84 -2.11
CA TYR A 82 -6.95 -13.25 -1.79
C TYR A 82 -7.91 -12.88 -2.94
N VAL A 83 -9.11 -13.48 -2.92
CA VAL A 83 -10.19 -13.13 -3.86
C VAL A 83 -11.03 -12.03 -3.24
N ARG A 84 -11.42 -11.00 -4.01
CA ARG A 84 -12.12 -9.81 -3.50
C ARG A 84 -13.33 -10.11 -2.59
N ALA A 85 -14.14 -11.12 -2.91
CA ALA A 85 -15.30 -11.49 -2.09
C ALA A 85 -14.96 -12.26 -0.81
N GLN A 86 -13.69 -12.61 -0.59
CA GLN A 86 -13.25 -13.31 0.60
C GLN A 86 -13.15 -12.32 1.76
N VAL A 87 -13.96 -12.56 2.80
CA VAL A 87 -13.79 -11.90 4.10
C VAL A 87 -12.79 -12.73 4.89
N GLU A 88 -11.67 -12.12 5.29
CA GLU A 88 -10.73 -12.77 6.20
C GLU A 88 -11.34 -12.84 7.62
N GLU A 89 -11.33 -14.04 8.21
CA GLU A 89 -11.67 -14.22 9.63
C GLU A 89 -10.49 -13.72 10.47
N ARG A 90 -10.73 -12.69 11.31
CA ARG A 90 -9.71 -12.07 12.17
C ARG A 90 -9.09 -13.03 13.18
#